data_AF-A0A8J7R0U8-F1
#
_entry.id   AF-A0A8J7R0U8-F1
#
_cell.length_a   1.000
_cell.length_b   1.000
_cell.length_c   1.000
_cell.angle_alpha   90.00
_cell.angle_beta   90.00
_cell.angle_gamma   90.00
#
_symmetry.space_group_name_H-M   'P 1'
#
loop_
_entity.id
_entity.type
_entity.pdbx_description
1 polymer ?
#
loop_
_entity_poly.entity_id
_entity_poly.type
_entity_poly.pdbx_seq_one_letter_code
_entity_poly.pdbx_strand_id
1 'polypeptide(L)'
;SGGEASRYQETFTFSVGGGAAQLIPIAIAILLTYNIVSSTVFERKRDISTMAVLGANPTNVTQIFLAEVAVLGFISTLIGFFGSYFLNYLVSIGASLLGFLGVEVSGGALAAGRWSLSAIAVALFSGVVVTILAGLVPVMRVQNISLMARMKRRVIPLEARRVGLLNEYELPLRVPSLDGEMLFNFLKEVFEKRMRDIDARYDLYQDGTFQAKFSVKGWAPDVAAAAQCTIRVDRRGDT
;
A
#
# COMPACT_ATOMS: atom_id res chain seq x y z
N SER A 1 12.73 -43.05 -54.57
CA SER A 1 11.78 -42.14 -53.88
C SER A 1 12.43 -41.64 -52.60
N GLY A 2 13.28 -40.62 -52.70
CA GLY A 2 13.96 -40.01 -51.56
C GLY A 2 13.09 -38.89 -51.00
N GLY A 3 12.47 -39.11 -49.85
CA GLY A 3 11.74 -38.08 -49.11
C GLY A 3 12.73 -37.24 -48.31
N GLU A 4 12.97 -36.00 -48.74
CA GLU A 4 13.72 -35.02 -47.95
C GLU A 4 12.79 -34.45 -46.88
N ALA A 5 13.04 -34.83 -45.63
CA ALA A 5 12.43 -34.22 -44.47
C ALA A 5 13.08 -32.84 -44.23
N SER A 6 12.33 -31.76 -44.50
CA SER A 6 12.75 -30.40 -44.17
C SER A 6 12.74 -30.21 -42.65
N ARG A 7 13.94 -30.17 -42.07
CA ARG A 7 14.14 -29.95 -40.63
C ARG A 7 13.95 -28.47 -40.33
N TYR A 8 12.83 -28.13 -39.69
CA TYR A 8 12.55 -26.78 -39.17
C TYR A 8 13.47 -26.50 -37.99
N GLN A 9 14.62 -25.89 -38.25
CA GLN A 9 15.55 -25.45 -37.23
C GLN A 9 15.25 -23.97 -36.93
N GLU A 10 14.49 -23.71 -35.86
CA GLU A 10 14.37 -22.35 -35.31
C GLU A 10 15.70 -21.97 -34.67
N THR A 11 16.56 -21.30 -35.44
CA THR A 11 17.77 -20.69 -34.89
C THR A 11 17.41 -19.40 -34.14
N PHE A 12 17.34 -19.50 -32.82
CA PHE A 12 17.39 -18.35 -31.90
C PHE A 12 18.80 -17.73 -31.95
N THR A 13 19.05 -16.87 -32.92
CA THR A 13 20.28 -16.08 -32.96
C THR A 13 20.16 -14.93 -31.95
N PHE A 14 20.58 -15.18 -30.71
CA PHE A 14 20.87 -14.12 -29.75
C PHE A 14 22.14 -13.39 -30.20
N SER A 15 21.97 -12.30 -30.95
CA SER A 15 23.08 -11.38 -31.21
C SER A 15 23.44 -10.66 -29.90
N VAL A 16 24.58 -11.02 -29.32
CA VAL A 16 25.11 -10.50 -28.04
C VAL A 16 25.30 -8.98 -28.08
N GLY A 17 25.45 -8.37 -29.27
CA GLY A 17 25.53 -6.92 -29.42
C GLY A 17 24.18 -6.19 -29.33
N GLY A 18 23.07 -6.82 -29.72
CA GLY A 18 21.73 -6.20 -29.71
C GLY A 18 20.97 -6.39 -28.40
N GLY A 19 21.15 -7.53 -27.74
CA GLY A 19 20.42 -7.84 -26.49
C GLY A 19 20.75 -6.90 -25.33
N ALA A 20 22.01 -6.48 -25.23
CA ALA A 20 22.44 -5.53 -24.19
C ALA A 20 21.84 -4.12 -24.39
N ALA A 21 21.69 -3.68 -25.65
CA ALA A 21 21.10 -2.38 -25.95
C ALA A 21 19.60 -2.31 -25.58
N GLN A 22 18.90 -3.45 -25.56
CA GLN A 22 17.49 -3.54 -25.19
C GLN A 22 17.25 -3.40 -23.67
N LEU A 23 18.26 -3.68 -22.84
CA LEU A 23 18.12 -3.61 -21.38
C LEU A 23 17.88 -2.19 -20.88
N ILE A 24 18.52 -1.21 -21.50
CA ILE A 24 18.41 0.22 -21.13
C ILE A 24 16.95 0.72 -21.29
N PRO A 25 16.30 0.61 -22.47
CA PRO A 25 14.92 1.06 -22.63
C PRO A 25 13.94 0.25 -21.78
N ILE A 26 14.17 -1.04 -21.56
CA ILE A 26 13.35 -1.85 -20.64
C ILE A 26 13.45 -1.29 -19.21
N ALA A 27 14.65 -0.99 -18.73
CA ALA A 27 14.84 -0.42 -17.39
C ALA A 27 14.16 0.95 -17.25
N ILE A 28 14.27 1.81 -18.26
CA ILE A 28 13.60 3.11 -18.28
C ILE A 28 12.08 2.94 -18.28
N ALA A 29 11.55 2.01 -19.08
CA ALA A 29 10.11 1.71 -19.12
C ALA A 29 9.60 1.22 -17.77
N ILE A 30 10.30 0.29 -17.12
CA ILE A 30 9.97 -0.19 -15.77
C ILE A 30 9.93 0.98 -14.78
N LEU A 31 10.94 1.85 -14.80
CA LEU A 31 11.02 3.00 -13.90
C LEU A 31 9.87 4.00 -14.16
N LEU A 32 9.52 4.23 -15.42
CA LEU A 32 8.43 5.11 -15.80
C LEU A 32 7.08 4.55 -15.33
N THR A 33 6.82 3.26 -15.60
CA THR A 33 5.62 2.56 -15.13
C THR A 33 5.53 2.61 -13.60
N TYR A 34 6.65 2.35 -12.90
CA TYR A 34 6.71 2.44 -11.44
C TYR A 34 6.30 3.83 -10.94
N ASN A 35 6.85 4.89 -11.53
CA ASN A 35 6.53 6.27 -11.11
C ASN A 35 5.07 6.62 -11.36
N ILE A 36 4.51 6.24 -12.51
CA ILE A 36 3.11 6.49 -12.84
C ILE A 36 2.19 5.73 -11.89
N VAL A 37 2.38 4.42 -11.73
CA VAL A 37 1.55 3.60 -10.83
C VAL A 37 1.68 4.11 -9.39
N SER A 38 2.89 4.47 -8.94
CA SER A 38 3.08 5.09 -7.63
C SER A 38 2.28 6.40 -7.49
N SER A 39 2.30 7.29 -8.49
CA SER A 39 1.51 8.54 -8.49
C SER A 39 0.02 8.26 -8.36
N THR A 40 -0.51 7.33 -9.16
CA THR A 40 -1.94 6.98 -9.13
C THR A 40 -2.38 6.42 -7.77
N VAL A 41 -1.50 5.66 -7.11
CA VAL A 41 -1.74 5.16 -5.74
C VAL A 41 -1.78 6.31 -4.74
N PHE A 42 -0.94 7.34 -4.90
CA PHE A 42 -0.99 8.52 -4.04
C PHE A 42 -2.28 9.31 -4.22
N GLU A 43 -2.75 9.51 -5.45
CA GLU A 43 -4.01 10.20 -5.74
C GLU A 43 -5.22 9.45 -5.15
N ARG A 44 -5.25 8.12 -5.30
CA ARG A 44 -6.35 7.27 -4.82
C ARG A 44 -6.25 6.88 -3.34
N LYS A 45 -5.26 7.40 -2.61
CA LYS A 45 -5.06 7.12 -1.18
C LYS A 45 -6.30 7.46 -0.34
N ARG A 46 -7.01 8.54 -0.69
CA ARG A 46 -8.24 8.95 0.01
C ARG A 46 -9.33 7.90 -0.12
N ASP A 47 -9.53 7.37 -1.32
CA ASP A 47 -10.57 6.37 -1.61
C ASP A 47 -10.24 5.01 -0.99
N ILE A 48 -8.96 4.63 -0.97
CA ILE A 48 -8.50 3.42 -0.26
C ILE A 48 -8.79 3.55 1.24
N SER A 49 -8.57 4.74 1.80
CA SER A 49 -8.85 5.02 3.22
C SER A 49 -10.34 4.93 3.53
N THR A 50 -11.22 5.48 2.69
CA THR A 50 -12.68 5.38 2.90
C THR A 50 -13.17 3.93 2.81
N MET A 51 -12.68 3.15 1.84
CA MET A 51 -12.98 1.73 1.74
C MET A 51 -12.48 0.94 2.97
N ALA A 52 -11.29 1.28 3.49
CA ALA A 52 -10.75 0.64 4.69
C ALA A 52 -11.59 0.92 5.95
N VAL A 53 -12.14 2.12 6.10
CA VAL A 53 -13.06 2.48 7.20
C VAL A 53 -14.38 1.72 7.11
N LEU A 54 -14.89 1.48 5.89
CA LEU A 54 -16.08 0.65 5.66
C LEU A 54 -15.83 -0.85 5.88
N GLY A 55 -14.62 -1.25 6.27
CA GLY A 55 -14.29 -2.64 6.60
C GLY A 55 -13.82 -3.48 5.40
N ALA A 56 -13.48 -2.85 4.27
CA ALA A 56 -12.92 -3.58 3.13
C ALA A 56 -11.64 -4.34 3.54
N ASN A 57 -11.48 -5.56 3.01
CA ASN A 57 -10.25 -6.34 3.19
C ASN A 57 -9.12 -5.67 2.37
N PRO A 58 -7.99 -5.28 3.01
CA PRO A 58 -6.86 -4.67 2.30
C PRO A 58 -6.34 -5.53 1.15
N THR A 59 -6.44 -6.85 1.26
CA THR A 59 -6.04 -7.80 0.20
C THR A 59 -6.92 -7.66 -1.04
N ASN A 60 -8.23 -7.52 -0.87
CA ASN A 60 -9.16 -7.37 -1.99
C ASN A 60 -8.88 -6.06 -2.74
N VAL A 61 -8.59 -4.98 -2.00
CA VAL A 61 -8.23 -3.69 -2.60
C VAL A 61 -6.95 -3.84 -3.43
N THR A 62 -5.91 -4.49 -2.91
CA THR A 62 -4.68 -4.72 -3.69
C THR A 62 -4.88 -5.55 -4.96
N GLN A 63 -5.77 -6.54 -4.93
CA GLN A 63 -6.09 -7.36 -6.10
C GLN A 63 -6.78 -6.56 -7.19
N ILE A 64 -7.67 -5.63 -6.84
CA ILE A 64 -8.32 -4.73 -7.81
C ILE A 64 -7.27 -3.85 -8.49
N PHE A 65 -6.35 -3.25 -7.74
CA PHE A 65 -5.26 -2.45 -8.31
C PHE A 65 -4.31 -3.28 -9.18
N LEU A 66 -4.02 -4.52 -8.78
CA LEU A 66 -3.22 -5.43 -9.60
C LEU A 66 -3.91 -5.76 -10.92
N ALA A 67 -5.23 -5.97 -10.90
CA ALA A 67 -6.02 -6.20 -12.09
C ALA A 67 -6.05 -4.97 -13.00
N GLU A 68 -6.14 -3.77 -12.45
CA GLU A 68 -6.04 -2.51 -13.22
C GLU A 68 -4.70 -2.41 -13.95
N VAL A 69 -3.59 -2.66 -13.26
CA VAL A 69 -2.25 -2.68 -13.88
C VAL A 69 -2.14 -3.76 -14.95
N ALA A 70 -2.72 -4.96 -14.74
CA ALA A 70 -2.70 -6.03 -15.72
C ALA A 70 -3.48 -5.67 -16.99
N VAL A 71 -4.65 -5.04 -16.86
CA VAL A 71 -5.45 -4.56 -18.00
C VAL A 71 -4.70 -3.47 -18.76
N LEU A 72 -4.10 -2.51 -18.06
CA LEU A 72 -3.28 -1.48 -18.67
C LEU A 72 -2.08 -2.09 -19.41
N GLY A 73 -1.38 -3.06 -18.81
CA GLY A 73 -0.27 -3.75 -19.44
C GLY A 73 -0.68 -4.53 -20.70
N PHE A 74 -1.84 -5.17 -20.68
CA PHE A 74 -2.39 -5.84 -21.86
C PHE A 74 -2.67 -4.85 -23.00
N ILE A 75 -3.33 -3.73 -22.70
CA ILE A 75 -3.64 -2.68 -23.68
C ILE A 75 -2.34 -2.05 -24.22
N SER A 76 -1.39 -1.71 -23.34
CA SER A 76 -0.09 -1.16 -23.74
C SER A 76 0.70 -2.12 -24.62
N THR A 77 0.66 -3.41 -24.34
CA THR A 77 1.38 -4.42 -25.13
C THR A 77 0.75 -4.59 -26.51
N LEU A 78 -0.59 -4.58 -26.61
CA LEU A 78 -1.28 -4.56 -27.90
C LEU A 78 -0.91 -3.32 -28.71
N ILE A 79 -0.97 -2.14 -28.09
CA ILE A 79 -0.64 -0.87 -28.76
C ILE A 79 0.83 -0.87 -29.20
N GLY A 80 1.76 -1.34 -28.36
CA GLY A 80 3.18 -1.45 -28.72
C GLY A 80 3.42 -2.44 -29.85
N PHE A 81 2.73 -3.58 -29.85
CA PHE A 81 2.79 -4.57 -30.91
C PHE A 81 2.30 -4.00 -32.24
N PHE A 82 1.10 -3.42 -32.28
CA PHE A 82 0.57 -2.77 -33.50
C PHE A 82 1.40 -1.56 -33.93
N GLY A 83 1.85 -0.76 -32.96
CA GLY A 83 2.71 0.41 -33.18
C GLY A 83 4.06 0.03 -33.78
N SER A 84 4.62 -1.13 -33.43
CA SER A 84 5.87 -1.61 -34.02
C SER A 84 5.76 -1.83 -35.54
N TYR A 85 4.62 -2.34 -36.02
CA TYR A 85 4.37 -2.49 -37.47
C TYR A 85 4.22 -1.14 -38.15
N PHE A 86 3.51 -0.21 -37.52
CA PHE A 86 3.35 1.13 -38.05
C PHE A 86 4.69 1.87 -38.13
N LEU A 87 5.53 1.76 -37.10
CA LEU A 87 6.88 2.32 -37.11
C LEU A 87 7.77 1.65 -38.17
N ASN A 88 7.70 0.33 -38.32
CA ASN A 88 8.46 -0.38 -39.36
C ASN A 88 8.10 0.14 -40.76
N TYR A 89 6.81 0.32 -41.04
CA TYR A 89 6.33 0.90 -42.30
C TYR A 89 6.87 2.32 -42.53
N LEU A 90 6.83 3.19 -41.50
CA LEU A 90 7.37 4.54 -41.59
C LEU A 90 8.88 4.56 -41.83
N VAL A 91 9.63 3.69 -41.14
CA VAL A 91 11.08 3.56 -41.31
C VAL A 91 11.41 3.06 -42.72
N SER A 92 10.64 2.12 -43.26
CA SER A 92 10.83 1.63 -44.63
C SER A 92 10.64 2.75 -45.67
N ILE A 93 9.64 3.61 -45.51
CA ILE A 93 9.42 4.75 -46.40
C ILE A 93 10.59 5.74 -46.28
N GLY A 94 10.99 6.08 -45.04
CA GLY A 94 12.10 6.99 -44.79
C GLY A 94 13.43 6.47 -45.37
N ALA A 95 13.69 5.17 -45.23
CA ALA A 95 14.87 4.52 -45.79
C ALA A 95 14.87 4.55 -47.32
N SER A 96 13.72 4.33 -47.97
CA SER A 96 13.59 4.43 -49.43
C SER A 96 13.85 5.85 -49.94
N LEU A 97 13.42 6.88 -49.22
CA LEU A 97 13.68 8.29 -49.57
C LEU A 97 15.16 8.66 -49.40
N LEU A 98 15.81 8.18 -48.34
CA LEU A 98 17.25 8.38 -48.14
C LEU A 98 18.09 7.62 -49.17
N GLY A 99 17.65 6.42 -49.56
CA GLY A 99 18.29 5.63 -50.62
C GLY A 99 18.28 6.36 -51.97
N PHE A 100 17.21 7.10 -52.28
CA PHE A 100 17.15 7.96 -53.48
C PHE A 100 18.19 9.10 -53.45
N LEU A 101 18.59 9.55 -52.26
CA LEU A 101 19.63 10.57 -52.04
C LEU A 101 21.05 9.98 -51.98
N GLY A 102 21.22 8.69 -52.26
CA GLY A 102 22.52 8.00 -52.25
C GLY A 102 23.04 7.64 -50.86
N VAL A 103 22.20 7.75 -49.81
CA VAL A 103 22.54 7.31 -48.45
C VAL A 103 21.99 5.91 -48.24
N GLU A 104 22.86 4.90 -48.29
CA GLU A 104 22.48 3.52 -47.98
C GLU A 104 22.26 3.33 -46.47
N VAL A 105 21.00 3.33 -46.04
CA VAL A 105 20.63 3.02 -44.66
C VAL A 105 20.56 1.50 -44.51
N SER A 106 21.69 0.89 -44.14
CA SER A 106 21.83 -0.56 -43.84
C SER A 106 21.00 -1.06 -42.64
N GLY A 107 20.12 -0.23 -42.06
CA GLY A 107 19.24 -0.60 -40.94
C GLY A 107 17.74 -0.66 -41.29
N GLY A 108 17.35 -0.34 -42.53
CA GLY A 108 15.94 -0.19 -42.91
C GLY A 108 15.17 -1.51 -43.05
N ALA A 109 15.86 -2.62 -43.28
CA ALA A 109 15.26 -3.94 -43.25
C ALA A 109 15.29 -4.48 -41.82
N LEU A 110 14.53 -3.86 -40.92
CA LEU A 110 13.98 -4.58 -39.77
C LEU A 110 13.27 -5.77 -40.36
N ALA A 111 13.93 -6.94 -40.29
CA ALA A 111 13.58 -8.12 -41.05
C ALA A 111 12.06 -8.24 -41.09
N ALA A 112 11.50 -8.26 -42.30
CA ALA A 112 10.18 -8.83 -42.58
C ALA A 112 10.25 -10.35 -42.28
N GLY A 113 10.66 -10.65 -41.05
CA GLY A 113 10.93 -11.96 -40.52
C GLY A 113 9.59 -12.67 -40.50
N ARG A 114 9.61 -13.86 -41.09
CA ARG A 114 8.49 -14.79 -41.14
C ARG A 114 7.76 -14.75 -39.81
N TRP A 115 6.49 -14.38 -39.87
CA TRP A 115 5.61 -14.26 -38.73
C TRP A 115 5.48 -15.63 -38.09
N SER A 116 6.28 -15.90 -37.07
CA SER A 116 6.10 -17.10 -36.28
C SER A 116 5.07 -16.77 -35.21
N LEU A 117 4.04 -17.61 -35.12
CA LEU A 117 3.01 -17.51 -34.08
C LEU A 117 3.65 -17.53 -32.68
N SER A 118 4.80 -18.21 -32.54
CA SER A 118 5.60 -18.23 -31.32
C SER A 118 6.19 -16.87 -30.96
N ALA A 119 6.67 -16.09 -31.93
CA ALA A 119 7.27 -14.77 -31.68
C ALA A 119 6.23 -13.76 -31.19
N ILE A 120 5.01 -13.81 -31.74
CA ILE A 120 3.89 -12.96 -31.30
C ILE A 120 3.49 -13.31 -29.87
N ALA A 121 3.36 -14.60 -29.58
CA ALA A 121 3.01 -15.07 -28.24
C ALA A 121 4.06 -14.64 -27.20
N VAL A 122 5.35 -14.78 -27.52
CA VAL A 122 6.45 -14.35 -26.64
C VAL A 122 6.45 -12.83 -26.45
N ALA A 123 6.21 -12.04 -27.51
CA ALA A 123 6.15 -10.59 -27.41
C ALA A 123 4.98 -10.12 -26.52
N LEU A 124 3.78 -10.67 -26.74
CA LEU A 124 2.59 -10.33 -25.94
C LEU A 124 2.76 -10.76 -24.48
N PHE A 125 3.26 -11.97 -24.25
CA PHE A 125 3.45 -12.49 -22.89
C PHE A 125 4.53 -11.70 -22.15
N SER A 126 5.68 -11.44 -22.78
CA SER A 126 6.78 -10.70 -22.15
C SER A 126 6.40 -9.25 -21.81
N GLY A 127 5.67 -8.55 -22.69
CA GLY A 127 5.21 -7.18 -22.41
C GLY A 127 4.27 -7.10 -21.21
N VAL A 128 3.30 -8.01 -21.12
CA VAL A 128 2.36 -8.05 -19.97
C VAL A 128 3.10 -8.40 -18.69
N VAL A 129 3.99 -9.39 -18.71
CA VAL A 129 4.78 -9.81 -17.54
C VAL A 129 5.66 -8.66 -17.06
N VAL A 130 6.38 -7.98 -17.95
CA VAL A 130 7.23 -6.83 -17.58
C VAL A 130 6.41 -5.72 -16.92
N THR A 131 5.23 -5.41 -17.48
CA THR A 131 4.36 -4.35 -16.92
C THR A 131 3.85 -4.71 -15.53
N ILE A 132 3.43 -5.97 -15.33
CA ILE A 132 2.99 -6.46 -14.03
C ILE A 132 4.14 -6.39 -13.03
N LEU A 133 5.33 -6.89 -13.39
CA LEU A 133 6.52 -6.85 -12.53
C LEU A 133 6.89 -5.42 -12.11
N ALA A 134 6.81 -4.47 -13.04
CA ALA A 134 7.05 -3.05 -12.75
C ALA A 134 6.02 -2.46 -11.75
N GLY A 135 4.75 -2.88 -11.85
CA GLY A 135 3.66 -2.42 -11.01
C GLY A 135 3.51 -3.15 -9.66
N LEU A 136 4.14 -4.31 -9.47
CA LEU A 136 3.97 -5.11 -8.24
C LEU A 136 4.38 -4.33 -6.98
N VAL A 137 5.53 -3.65 -7.01
CA VAL A 137 6.06 -2.90 -5.87
C VAL A 137 5.09 -1.79 -5.39
N PRO A 138 4.62 -0.87 -6.26
CA PRO A 138 3.68 0.17 -5.83
C PRO A 138 2.31 -0.41 -5.44
N VAL A 139 1.83 -1.48 -6.09
CA VAL A 139 0.56 -2.13 -5.73
C VAL A 139 0.63 -2.78 -4.35
N MET A 140 1.74 -3.43 -3.99
CA MET A 140 1.92 -4.01 -2.65
C MET A 140 1.90 -2.92 -1.56
N ARG A 141 2.36 -1.70 -1.86
CA ARG A 141 2.30 -0.58 -0.90
C ARG A 141 0.86 -0.17 -0.55
N VAL A 142 -0.13 -0.44 -1.40
CA VAL A 142 -1.55 -0.14 -1.15
C VAL A 142 -2.07 -0.89 0.09
N GLN A 143 -1.60 -2.12 0.32
CA GLN A 143 -2.02 -2.92 1.47
C GLN A 143 -1.70 -2.22 2.80
N ASN A 144 -0.49 -1.67 2.89
CA ASN A 144 -0.01 -1.00 4.08
C ASN A 144 -0.81 0.28 4.38
N ILE A 145 -1.20 1.01 3.33
CA ILE A 145 -2.04 2.21 3.47
C ILE A 145 -3.41 1.85 4.04
N SER A 146 -4.04 0.78 3.53
CA SER A 146 -5.35 0.32 4.00
C SER A 146 -5.30 -0.19 5.46
N LEU A 147 -4.23 -0.88 5.85
CA LEU A 147 -4.02 -1.33 7.22
C LEU A 147 -3.80 -0.16 8.20
N MET A 148 -3.05 0.87 7.79
CA MET A 148 -2.81 2.06 8.61
C MET A 148 -4.07 2.92 8.79
N ALA A 149 -4.96 2.95 7.80
CA ALA A 149 -6.26 3.63 7.89
C ALA A 149 -7.21 2.98 8.91
N ARG A 150 -6.99 1.69 9.23
CA ARG A 150 -7.71 0.95 10.26
C ARG A 150 -7.21 1.40 11.64
N MET A 151 -7.60 2.61 12.04
CA MET A 151 -7.17 3.31 13.26
C MET A 151 -7.04 2.36 14.48
N LYS A 152 -5.81 1.99 14.85
CA LYS A 152 -5.55 1.19 16.07
C LYS A 152 -5.36 2.06 17.32
N ARG A 153 -5.62 3.37 17.26
CA ARG A 153 -5.39 4.25 18.40
C ARG A 153 -6.53 5.23 18.53
N ARG A 154 -7.45 4.95 19.45
CA ARG A 154 -8.08 6.04 20.22
C ARG A 154 -6.93 6.76 20.92
N VAL A 155 -6.29 7.71 20.25
CA VAL A 155 -5.58 8.77 20.96
C VAL A 155 -6.70 9.56 21.59
N ILE A 156 -6.92 9.35 22.88
CA ILE A 156 -7.92 10.09 23.66
C ILE A 156 -7.39 11.52 23.73
N PRO A 157 -7.91 12.47 22.94
CA PRO A 157 -7.46 13.85 22.99
C PRO A 157 -8.44 14.56 23.92
N LEU A 158 -8.27 14.43 25.23
CA LEU A 158 -8.80 15.48 26.10
C LEU A 158 -7.62 16.24 26.65
N GLU A 159 -7.79 17.56 26.64
CA GLU A 159 -6.89 18.53 27.22
C GLU A 159 -6.60 18.15 28.67
N ALA A 160 -5.48 17.46 28.89
CA ALA A 160 -5.00 17.20 30.23
C ALA A 160 -4.63 18.56 30.83
N ARG A 161 -5.37 18.99 31.87
CA ARG A 161 -5.08 20.23 32.57
C ARG A 161 -3.88 19.97 33.45
N ARG A 162 -2.77 20.67 33.20
CA ARG A 162 -1.57 20.57 34.02
C ARG A 162 -1.75 21.42 35.27
N VAL A 163 -2.02 20.77 36.41
CA VAL A 163 -2.10 21.43 37.72
C VAL A 163 -0.83 21.09 38.49
N GLY A 164 0.15 21.99 38.41
CA GLY A 164 1.47 21.81 39.02
C GLY A 164 2.23 20.61 38.44
N LEU A 165 2.43 19.57 39.27
CA LEU A 165 3.14 18.33 38.90
C LEU A 165 2.22 17.21 38.41
N LEU A 166 0.89 17.40 38.49
CA LEU A 166 -0.10 16.40 38.09
C LEU A 166 -0.77 16.78 36.78
N ASN A 167 -1.05 15.77 35.95
CA ASN A 167 -1.90 15.91 34.78
C ASN A 167 -3.29 15.42 35.16
N GLU A 168 -4.23 16.36 35.30
CA GLU A 168 -5.62 16.06 35.59
C GLU A 168 -6.39 15.86 34.29
N TYR A 169 -7.18 14.80 34.25
CA TYR A 169 -8.03 14.46 33.11
C TYR A 169 -9.46 14.35 33.62
N GLU A 170 -10.33 15.26 33.16
CA GLU A 170 -11.75 15.20 33.46
C GLU A 170 -12.42 14.16 32.55
N LEU A 171 -12.91 13.08 33.16
CA LEU A 171 -13.72 12.09 32.46
C LEU A 171 -15.08 12.73 32.12
N PRO A 172 -15.60 12.59 30.89
CA PRO A 172 -16.90 13.13 30.49
C PRO A 172 -18.06 12.28 31.03
N LEU A 173 -18.01 11.93 32.31
CA LEU A 173 -19.00 11.13 33.01
C LEU A 173 -19.57 11.98 34.14
N ARG A 174 -20.87 12.26 34.09
CA ARG A 174 -21.61 12.96 35.15
C ARG A 174 -22.56 11.96 35.78
N VAL A 175 -22.43 11.75 37.08
CA VAL A 175 -23.26 10.81 37.83
C VAL A 175 -23.96 11.56 38.96
N PRO A 176 -25.26 11.32 39.20
CA PRO A 176 -25.95 11.83 40.38
C PRO A 176 -25.24 11.38 41.66
N SER A 177 -25.24 12.21 42.69
CA SER A 177 -24.60 11.86 43.98
C SER A 177 -25.19 10.60 44.63
N LEU A 178 -26.44 10.28 44.32
CA LEU A 178 -27.13 9.08 44.82
C LEU A 178 -26.57 7.77 44.23
N ASP A 179 -26.01 7.83 43.01
CA ASP A 179 -25.58 6.64 42.26
C ASP A 179 -24.05 6.41 42.33
N GLY A 180 -23.35 7.14 43.20
CA GLY A 180 -21.89 7.07 43.35
C GLY A 180 -21.39 5.66 43.70
N GLU A 181 -22.12 4.94 44.54
CA GLU A 181 -21.82 3.54 44.91
C GLU A 181 -21.95 2.58 43.72
N MET A 182 -22.92 2.81 42.84
CA MET A 182 -23.13 1.97 41.66
C MET A 182 -21.97 2.13 40.67
N LEU A 183 -21.53 3.37 40.45
CA LEU A 183 -20.35 3.65 39.64
C LEU A 183 -19.09 3.01 40.24
N PHE A 184 -18.92 3.11 41.55
CA PHE A 184 -17.80 2.51 42.26
C PHE A 184 -17.76 0.99 42.07
N ASN A 185 -18.87 0.30 42.29
CA ASN A 185 -18.97 -1.15 42.12
C ASN A 185 -18.71 -1.58 40.68
N PHE A 186 -19.24 -0.84 39.71
CA PHE A 186 -18.98 -1.08 38.29
C PHE A 186 -17.50 -0.94 37.96
N LEU A 187 -16.86 0.15 38.41
CA LEU A 187 -15.43 0.35 38.17
C LEU A 187 -14.59 -0.73 38.81
N LYS A 188 -14.89 -1.11 40.06
CA LYS A 188 -14.21 -2.19 40.76
C LYS A 188 -14.28 -3.50 39.97
N GLU A 189 -15.47 -3.88 39.51
CA GLU A 189 -15.66 -5.08 38.70
C GLU A 189 -14.86 -5.03 37.38
N VAL A 190 -14.85 -3.88 36.71
CA VAL A 190 -14.10 -3.67 35.46
C VAL A 190 -12.59 -3.78 35.71
N PHE A 191 -12.07 -3.14 36.76
CA PHE A 191 -10.65 -3.20 37.12
C PHE A 191 -10.23 -4.63 37.47
N GLU A 192 -10.99 -5.34 38.30
CA GLU A 192 -10.69 -6.73 38.68
C GLU A 192 -10.74 -7.68 37.47
N LYS A 193 -11.76 -7.56 36.61
CA LYS A 193 -11.92 -8.47 35.45
C LYS A 193 -10.92 -8.19 34.32
N ARG A 194 -10.66 -6.91 34.02
CA ARG A 194 -9.93 -6.49 32.82
C ARG A 194 -8.49 -6.03 33.09
N MET A 195 -8.15 -5.67 34.33
CA MET A 195 -6.81 -5.20 34.72
C MET A 195 -6.25 -6.01 35.91
N ARG A 196 -6.16 -7.34 35.76
CA ARG A 196 -5.68 -8.26 36.83
C ARG A 196 -4.26 -7.98 37.33
N ASP A 197 -3.44 -7.29 36.55
CA ASP A 197 -2.03 -7.00 36.87
C ASP A 197 -1.82 -5.68 37.63
N ILE A 198 -2.89 -4.95 37.97
CA ILE A 198 -2.82 -3.65 38.61
C ILE A 198 -3.31 -3.75 40.05
N ASP A 199 -2.43 -3.50 41.01
CA ASP A 199 -2.81 -3.34 42.41
C ASP A 199 -3.47 -1.96 42.60
N ALA A 200 -4.76 -1.97 42.88
CA ALA A 200 -5.58 -0.78 43.01
C ALA A 200 -6.12 -0.66 44.43
N ARG A 201 -5.88 0.49 45.07
CA ARG A 201 -6.41 0.85 46.38
C ARG A 201 -7.64 1.72 46.22
N TYR A 202 -8.71 1.35 46.90
CA TYR A 202 -10.01 1.98 46.79
C TYR A 202 -10.43 2.55 48.14
N ASP A 203 -10.73 3.84 48.17
CA ASP A 203 -11.26 4.55 49.33
C ASP A 203 -12.66 5.09 48.96
N LEU A 204 -13.70 4.63 49.68
CA LEU A 204 -15.10 5.10 49.52
C LEU A 204 -15.47 5.97 50.72
N TYR A 205 -15.96 7.18 50.46
CA TYR A 205 -16.40 8.10 51.51
C TYR A 205 -17.91 7.97 51.73
N GLN A 206 -18.39 8.24 52.94
CA GLN A 206 -19.82 8.18 53.32
C GLN A 206 -20.71 9.13 52.50
N ASP A 207 -20.07 10.06 51.80
CA ASP A 207 -20.67 11.10 50.97
C ASP A 207 -20.93 10.65 49.51
N GLY A 208 -20.66 9.39 49.17
CA GLY A 208 -20.82 8.83 47.83
C GLY A 208 -19.70 9.19 46.84
N THR A 209 -18.69 9.97 47.28
CA THR A 209 -17.46 10.18 46.53
C THR A 209 -16.50 9.01 46.76
N PHE A 210 -15.69 8.68 45.75
CA PHE A 210 -14.66 7.66 45.88
C PHE A 210 -13.34 8.12 45.25
N GLN A 211 -12.26 7.53 45.77
CA GLN A 211 -10.92 7.69 45.23
C GLN A 211 -10.34 6.30 44.92
N ALA A 212 -9.91 6.09 43.69
CA ALA A 212 -9.21 4.88 43.28
C ALA A 212 -7.77 5.23 42.88
N LYS A 213 -6.80 4.71 43.64
CA LYS A 213 -5.36 4.90 43.39
C LYS A 213 -4.80 3.61 42.82
N PHE A 214 -4.13 3.70 41.68
CA PHE A 214 -3.51 2.54 41.05
C PHE A 214 -2.22 2.95 40.35
N SER A 215 -1.29 2.00 40.25
CA SER A 215 -0.01 2.23 39.59
C SER A 215 0.04 1.49 38.26
N VAL A 216 0.29 2.23 37.18
CA VAL A 216 0.39 1.66 35.83
C VAL A 216 1.85 1.67 35.40
N LYS A 217 2.38 0.51 35.02
CA LYS A 217 3.71 0.46 34.38
C LYS A 217 3.65 1.16 33.02
N GLY A 218 4.55 2.11 32.79
CA GLY A 218 4.66 2.79 31.51
C GLY A 218 4.89 1.79 30.37
N TRP A 219 4.16 1.97 29.27
CA TRP A 219 4.27 1.13 28.06
C TRP A 219 5.56 1.42 27.26
N ALA A 220 6.19 2.58 27.47
CA ALA A 220 7.38 2.99 26.73
C ALA A 220 8.65 2.41 27.36
N PRO A 221 9.58 1.83 26.57
CA PRO A 221 10.82 1.24 27.08
C PRO A 221 11.71 2.25 27.82
N ASP A 222 11.61 3.54 27.49
CA ASP A 222 12.39 4.62 28.11
C ASP A 222 11.74 5.20 29.38
N VAL A 223 10.48 4.84 29.67
CA VAL A 223 9.72 5.28 30.86
C VAL A 223 9.29 4.04 31.63
N ALA A 224 10.27 3.34 32.21
CA ALA A 224 10.04 2.24 33.14
C ALA A 224 9.47 2.71 34.50
N ALA A 225 9.25 4.02 34.68
CA ALA A 225 8.63 4.58 35.86
C ALA A 225 7.15 4.18 35.94
N ALA A 226 6.75 3.62 37.07
CA ALA A 226 5.35 3.33 37.33
C ALA A 226 4.61 4.66 37.53
N ALA A 227 3.68 4.98 36.63
CA ALA A 227 2.85 6.17 36.75
C ALA A 227 1.80 5.91 37.84
N GLN A 228 1.80 6.73 38.89
CA GLN A 228 0.72 6.72 39.88
C GLN A 228 -0.46 7.48 39.32
N CYS A 229 -1.58 6.78 39.12
CA CYS A 229 -2.83 7.35 38.64
C CYS A 229 -3.84 7.37 39.80
N THR A 230 -4.57 8.48 39.92
CA THR A 230 -5.64 8.62 40.91
C THR A 230 -6.90 9.05 40.18
N ILE A 231 -7.95 8.24 40.25
CA ILE A 231 -9.30 8.63 39.84
C ILE A 231 -9.98 9.19 41.08
N ARG A 232 -10.47 10.43 40.98
CA ARG A 232 -11.23 11.11 42.03
C ARG A 232 -12.55 11.57 41.46
N VAL A 233 -13.63 11.37 42.22
CA VAL A 233 -14.92 12.01 41.94
C VAL A 233 -14.94 13.37 42.63
N ASP A 234 -15.21 14.42 41.86
CA ASP A 234 -15.36 15.77 42.39
C ASP A 234 -16.81 16.27 42.28
N ARG A 235 -17.25 17.06 43.26
CA ARG A 235 -18.61 17.63 43.25
C ARG A 235 -18.57 18.97 42.54
N ARG A 236 -19.54 19.19 41.65
CA ARG A 236 -19.69 20.47 40.95
C ARG A 236 -20.12 21.56 41.96
N GLY A 237 -19.14 22.29 42.49
CA GLY A 237 -19.33 23.29 43.54
C GLY A 237 -18.15 23.40 44.52
N ASP A 238 -17.28 22.40 44.58
CA ASP A 238 -15.99 22.45 45.30
C ASP A 238 -14.89 22.89 44.32
N THR A 239 -14.73 24.20 44.11
CA THR A 239 -13.52 24.81 43.53
C THR A 239 -13.16 26.06 44.30
#